data_AF-A0A6P5YQP7-F1
#
_entry.id   AF-A0A6P5YQP7-F1
#
_cell.length_a   1.000
_cell.length_b   1.000
_cell.length_c   1.000
_cell.angle_alpha   90.00
_cell.angle_beta   90.00
_cell.angle_gamma   90.00
#
_symmetry.space_group_name_H-M   'P 1'
#
loop_
_entity.id
_entity.type
_entity.pdbx_description
1 polymer ?
#
loop_
_entity_poly.entity_id
_entity_poly.type
_entity_poly.pdbx_seq_one_letter_code
_entity_poly.pdbx_strand_id
1 'polypeptide(L)'
;MAAAGISLSFSAIGQTSNGGKVNVSSARYLASNFEGFRFRISLLCHSVRVGVPSTASPSIIHCMSTANDVPTVSETKSNFLKAYKRPIPSVYNTVLQELIVQQHLMRYKRTHRYDAVFALGFVTVYDQLMEGYPSDEDRDAIFQAYINALKEDPQQYRDDAQKLEEWARAQTSSSLVEFPSRDGEIEAMLKDTAERAGGKGNFSYSRFFAVGLFRLLELANATEPTVLEKLCAALNINKRSVDRDLDVYRNMLSKLVQAKELLKEYVDREKKKREERSESQRANEAIKKCLGEY
;
A
#
# COMPACT_ATOMS: atom_id res chain seq x y z
N MET A 1 3.89 28.35 2.95
CA MET A 1 4.41 27.66 1.76
C MET A 1 3.26 26.87 1.15
N ALA A 2 2.99 27.07 -0.14
CA ALA A 2 1.77 26.61 -0.78
C ALA A 2 1.78 25.08 -1.02
N ALA A 3 0.72 24.41 -0.57
CA ALA A 3 0.45 23.01 -0.91
C ALA A 3 -0.07 22.94 -2.36
N ALA A 4 0.76 22.44 -3.27
CA ALA A 4 0.35 22.12 -4.62
C ALA A 4 -0.40 20.78 -4.60
N GLY A 5 -1.73 20.83 -4.70
CA GLY A 5 -2.56 19.64 -4.92
C GLY A 5 -2.27 19.08 -6.31
N ILE A 6 -1.67 17.89 -6.38
CA ILE A 6 -1.42 17.17 -7.63
C ILE A 6 -2.73 16.48 -8.03
N SER A 7 -3.47 17.07 -8.97
CA SER A 7 -4.64 16.47 -9.59
C SER A 7 -4.22 15.55 -10.73
N LEU A 8 -4.42 14.25 -10.57
CA LEU A 8 -4.19 13.26 -11.63
C LEU A 8 -5.38 13.24 -12.61
N SER A 9 -5.15 13.55 -13.89
CA SER A 9 -6.13 13.35 -14.96
C SER A 9 -5.75 12.13 -15.81
N PHE A 10 -6.63 11.13 -15.89
CA PHE A 10 -6.47 9.98 -16.80
C PHE A 10 -7.44 10.09 -17.97
N SER A 11 -6.91 10.32 -19.18
CA SER A 11 -7.68 10.25 -20.41
C SER A 11 -7.97 8.78 -20.78
N ALA A 12 -9.25 8.45 -20.94
CA ALA A 12 -9.70 7.12 -21.35
C ALA A 12 -9.52 6.94 -22.87
N ILE A 13 -8.76 5.94 -23.28
CA ILE A 13 -8.74 5.45 -24.66
C ILE A 13 -9.96 4.54 -24.85
N GLY A 14 -10.88 4.98 -25.71
CA GLY A 14 -12.10 4.25 -26.05
C GLY A 14 -11.83 3.07 -26.99
N GLN A 15 -12.43 1.93 -26.71
CA GLN A 15 -12.54 0.83 -27.66
C GLN A 15 -13.95 0.80 -28.27
N THR A 16 -13.95 0.70 -29.58
CA THR A 16 -15.07 0.68 -30.52
C THR A 16 -15.89 -0.61 -30.44
N SER A 17 -17.20 -0.46 -30.61
CA SER A 17 -18.21 -1.53 -30.68
C SER A 17 -18.08 -2.42 -31.91
N ASN A 18 -18.40 -3.71 -31.79
CA ASN A 18 -19.22 -4.38 -32.80
C ASN A 18 -20.02 -5.55 -32.22
N GLY A 19 -21.22 -5.73 -32.78
CA GLY A 19 -22.36 -6.42 -32.18
C GLY A 19 -22.43 -7.94 -32.39
N GLY A 20 -23.24 -8.58 -31.54
CA GLY A 20 -23.69 -9.96 -31.66
C GLY A 20 -24.65 -10.34 -30.53
N LYS A 21 -25.96 -10.31 -30.80
CA LYS A 21 -27.08 -10.64 -29.87
C LYS A 21 -27.25 -12.16 -29.70
N VAL A 22 -27.51 -12.66 -28.48
CA VAL A 22 -28.49 -13.74 -28.15
C VAL A 22 -29.01 -13.59 -26.70
N ASN A 23 -30.29 -13.96 -26.50
CA ASN A 23 -31.19 -13.76 -25.35
C ASN A 23 -30.96 -14.56 -24.04
N VAL A 24 -31.20 -13.85 -22.92
CA VAL A 24 -31.96 -14.15 -21.68
C VAL A 24 -32.06 -15.57 -21.10
N SER A 25 -31.62 -15.74 -19.84
CA SER A 25 -32.48 -16.20 -18.73
C SER A 25 -31.89 -15.87 -17.34
N SER A 26 -32.80 -15.55 -16.43
CA SER A 26 -32.57 -15.01 -15.08
C SER A 26 -32.31 -16.12 -14.06
N ALA A 27 -31.25 -16.00 -13.26
CA ALA A 27 -31.16 -16.59 -11.92
C ALA A 27 -30.18 -15.78 -11.06
N ARG A 28 -30.70 -15.19 -9.99
CA ARG A 28 -29.95 -14.48 -8.94
C ARG A 28 -29.12 -15.49 -8.14
N TYR A 29 -27.79 -15.38 -8.17
CA TYR A 29 -26.92 -15.77 -7.05
C TYR A 29 -25.69 -14.85 -7.05
N LEU A 30 -25.56 -14.05 -5.98
CA LEU A 30 -24.36 -13.28 -5.65
C LEU A 30 -23.29 -14.26 -5.16
N ALA A 31 -22.33 -14.60 -6.02
CA ALA A 31 -21.11 -15.31 -5.64
C ALA A 31 -19.94 -14.34 -5.69
N SER A 32 -19.35 -14.05 -4.52
CA SER A 32 -18.08 -13.35 -4.43
C SER A 32 -16.97 -14.27 -4.93
N ASN A 33 -16.39 -13.99 -6.09
CA ASN A 33 -15.21 -14.69 -6.57
C ASN A 33 -13.98 -14.16 -5.84
N PHE A 34 -13.63 -14.81 -4.73
CA PHE A 34 -12.28 -14.76 -4.17
C PHE A 34 -11.63 -16.11 -4.46
N GLU A 35 -10.65 -16.14 -5.37
CA GLU A 35 -9.83 -17.32 -5.64
C GLU A 35 -8.96 -17.60 -4.41
N GLY A 36 -9.48 -18.45 -3.53
CA GLY A 36 -8.72 -19.04 -2.44
C GLY A 36 -7.76 -20.09 -2.98
N PHE A 37 -6.46 -19.90 -2.71
CA PHE A 37 -5.45 -20.94 -2.83
C PHE A 37 -5.87 -22.17 -2.00
N ARG A 38 -6.43 -23.18 -2.65
CA ARG A 38 -6.61 -24.52 -2.06
C ARG A 38 -5.32 -25.33 -2.28
N PHE A 39 -4.47 -25.40 -1.26
CA PHE A 39 -3.50 -26.48 -1.18
C PHE A 39 -4.15 -27.69 -0.49
N ARG A 40 -4.29 -28.79 -1.25
CA ARG A 40 -4.58 -30.12 -0.71
C ARG A 40 -3.37 -30.58 0.09
N ILE A 41 -3.49 -30.65 1.41
CA ILE A 41 -2.52 -31.35 2.25
C ILE A 41 -3.01 -32.80 2.35
N SER A 42 -2.32 -33.72 1.68
CA SER A 42 -2.43 -35.16 1.90
C SER A 42 -1.48 -35.52 3.03
N LEU A 43 -2.01 -35.64 4.25
CA LEU A 43 -1.27 -36.17 5.40
C LEU A 43 -1.62 -37.66 5.53
N LEU A 44 -0.64 -38.51 5.21
CA LEU A 44 -0.62 -39.92 5.59
C LEU A 44 -0.38 -39.99 7.10
N CYS A 45 -1.44 -40.21 7.88
CA CYS A 45 -1.33 -40.53 9.29
C CYS A 45 -1.05 -42.03 9.45
N HIS A 46 0.19 -42.40 9.74
CA HIS A 46 0.49 -43.70 10.34
C HIS A 46 0.19 -43.62 11.85
N SER A 47 -0.87 -44.29 12.28
CA SER A 47 -1.23 -44.42 13.68
C SER A 47 -0.31 -45.43 14.38
N VAL A 48 0.70 -44.93 15.09
CA VAL A 48 1.40 -45.73 16.12
C VAL A 48 0.79 -45.37 17.47
N ARG A 49 0.06 -46.34 18.02
CA ARG A 49 -0.61 -46.31 19.32
C ARG A 49 0.45 -46.49 20.40
N VAL A 50 0.68 -45.47 21.24
CA VAL A 50 1.53 -45.60 22.44
C VAL A 50 0.68 -45.30 23.67
N GLY A 51 0.70 -46.25 24.61
CA GLY A 51 -0.12 -46.26 25.81
C GLY A 51 0.25 -45.15 26.80
N VAL A 52 -0.77 -44.75 27.56
CA VAL A 52 -0.66 -43.80 28.67
C VAL A 52 0.09 -44.45 29.83
N PRO A 53 0.98 -43.69 30.50
CA PRO A 53 0.86 -43.60 31.94
C PRO A 53 0.80 -42.16 32.45
N SER A 54 0.21 -42.08 33.63
CA SER A 54 -0.16 -40.93 34.44
C SER A 54 1.00 -40.01 34.85
N THR A 55 0.62 -38.75 35.12
CA THR A 55 1.27 -37.73 35.98
C THR A 55 2.58 -37.11 35.51
N ALA A 56 2.51 -35.93 34.89
CA ALA A 56 3.53 -34.87 34.98
C ALA A 56 2.96 -33.51 34.55
N SER A 57 3.37 -32.45 35.24
CA SER A 57 3.02 -31.03 35.06
C SER A 57 3.01 -30.53 33.61
N PRO A 58 2.26 -29.44 33.28
CA PRO A 58 2.28 -28.88 31.93
C PRO A 58 3.65 -28.26 31.65
N SER A 59 4.55 -29.04 31.06
CA SER A 59 5.79 -28.55 30.47
C SER A 59 5.43 -27.66 29.29
N ILE A 60 5.48 -26.34 29.48
CA ILE A 60 5.44 -25.39 28.38
C ILE A 60 6.68 -25.65 27.54
N ILE A 61 6.51 -26.24 26.35
CA ILE A 61 7.58 -26.40 25.37
C ILE A 61 7.91 -25.00 24.85
N HIS A 62 8.89 -24.35 25.47
CA HIS A 62 9.47 -23.12 24.96
C HIS A 62 10.52 -23.48 23.92
N CYS A 63 10.11 -23.48 22.64
CA CYS A 63 11.03 -23.63 21.53
C CYS A 63 11.79 -22.31 21.37
N MET A 64 12.94 -22.18 22.04
CA MET A 64 13.83 -21.04 21.85
C MET A 64 14.75 -21.31 20.66
N SER A 65 14.45 -20.70 19.53
CA SER A 65 15.37 -20.58 18.39
C SER A 65 16.28 -19.38 18.65
N THR A 66 17.53 -19.61 19.07
CA THR A 66 18.55 -18.55 19.14
C THR A 66 19.22 -18.40 17.78
N ALA A 67 18.48 -17.93 16.77
CA ALA A 67 19.00 -17.70 15.42
C ALA A 67 18.53 -16.34 14.90
N ASN A 68 19.18 -15.24 15.32
CA ASN A 68 18.90 -13.85 14.88
C ASN A 68 17.45 -13.67 14.41
N ASP A 69 16.49 -13.84 15.33
CA ASP A 69 15.10 -14.12 14.97
C ASP A 69 14.58 -13.06 14.01
N VAL A 70 14.31 -13.49 12.78
CA VAL A 70 13.61 -12.68 11.79
C VAL A 70 12.26 -12.32 12.41
N PRO A 71 11.94 -11.03 12.57
CA PRO A 71 10.70 -10.63 13.21
C PRO A 71 9.50 -11.29 12.56
N THR A 72 8.48 -11.62 13.35
CA THR A 72 7.21 -12.09 12.79
C THR A 72 6.36 -10.91 12.31
N VAL A 73 5.38 -11.20 11.46
CA VAL A 73 4.36 -10.20 11.06
C VAL A 73 3.64 -9.64 12.30
N SER A 74 3.35 -10.49 13.29
CA SER A 74 2.68 -10.08 14.53
C SER A 74 3.54 -9.10 15.33
N GLU A 75 4.85 -9.36 15.44
CA GLU A 75 5.79 -8.46 16.10
C GLU A 75 5.89 -7.12 15.38
N THR A 76 5.96 -7.11 14.04
CA THR A 76 6.00 -5.87 13.25
C THR A 76 4.74 -5.03 13.48
N LYS A 77 3.55 -5.66 13.44
CA LYS A 77 2.29 -4.98 13.76
C LYS A 77 2.25 -4.47 15.20
N SER A 78 2.75 -5.26 16.15
CA SER A 78 2.86 -4.85 17.55
C SER A 78 3.77 -3.64 17.71
N ASN A 79 4.92 -3.62 17.03
CA ASN A 79 5.88 -2.52 17.04
C ASN A 79 5.26 -1.24 16.48
N PHE A 80 4.50 -1.34 15.38
CA PHE A 80 3.75 -0.20 14.82
C PHE A 80 2.76 0.38 15.83
N LEU A 81 1.93 -0.46 16.46
CA LEU A 81 0.92 -0.02 17.45
C LEU A 81 1.56 0.51 18.75
N LYS A 82 2.76 0.04 19.10
CA LYS A 82 3.54 0.58 20.23
C LYS A 82 4.12 1.95 19.91
N ALA A 83 4.59 2.14 18.67
CA ALA A 83 5.17 3.39 18.20
C ALA A 83 4.09 4.48 17.99
N TYR A 84 2.93 4.11 17.42
CA TYR A 84 1.80 5.01 17.21
C TYR A 84 0.60 4.60 18.06
N LYS A 85 0.41 5.25 19.21
CA LYS A 85 -0.62 4.91 20.21
C LYS A 85 -1.98 5.59 19.99
N ARG A 86 -2.06 6.54 19.05
CA ARG A 86 -3.28 7.31 18.82
C ARG A 86 -4.27 6.51 17.95
N PRO A 87 -5.59 6.68 18.13
CA PRO A 87 -6.56 5.98 17.29
C PRO A 87 -6.42 6.38 15.83
N ILE A 88 -6.35 5.40 14.93
CA ILE A 88 -6.40 5.60 13.48
C ILE A 88 -7.82 5.28 13.01
N PRO A 89 -8.49 6.16 12.24
CA PRO A 89 -9.80 5.85 11.68
C PRO A 89 -9.77 4.54 10.89
N SER A 90 -10.81 3.71 11.06
CA SER A 90 -10.83 2.33 10.56
C SER A 90 -10.59 2.19 9.06
N VAL A 91 -11.06 3.16 8.27
CA VAL A 91 -10.86 3.22 6.81
C VAL A 91 -9.38 3.23 6.42
N TYR A 92 -8.54 3.95 7.16
CA TYR A 92 -7.09 3.96 6.94
C TYR A 92 -6.42 2.77 7.62
N ASN A 93 -6.82 2.45 8.86
CA ASN A 93 -6.15 1.41 9.65
C ASN A 93 -6.19 0.03 8.97
N THR A 94 -7.32 -0.36 8.39
CA THR A 94 -7.43 -1.67 7.69
C THR A 94 -6.38 -1.78 6.59
N VAL A 95 -6.26 -0.75 5.75
CA VAL A 95 -5.34 -0.75 4.62
C VAL A 95 -3.89 -0.63 5.07
N LEU A 96 -3.60 0.20 6.07
CA LEU A 96 -2.26 0.30 6.66
C LEU A 96 -1.80 -1.05 7.23
N GLN A 97 -2.66 -1.77 7.95
CA GLN A 97 -2.33 -3.07 8.52
C GLN A 97 -2.08 -4.13 7.44
N GLU A 98 -2.82 -4.10 6.33
CA GLU A 98 -2.55 -4.96 5.17
C GLU A 98 -1.22 -4.58 4.49
N LEU A 99 -0.95 -3.29 4.33
CA LEU A 99 0.28 -2.77 3.76
C LEU A 99 1.49 -3.22 4.58
N ILE A 100 1.42 -3.13 5.93
CA ILE A 100 2.48 -3.59 6.84
C ILE A 100 2.78 -5.08 6.61
N VAL A 101 1.76 -5.92 6.45
CA VAL A 101 1.97 -7.35 6.18
C VAL A 101 2.70 -7.55 4.87
N GLN A 102 2.25 -6.87 3.80
CA GLN A 102 2.85 -7.00 2.48
C GLN A 102 4.31 -6.55 2.47
N GLN A 103 4.62 -5.40 3.08
CA GLN A 103 5.98 -4.91 3.16
C GLN A 103 6.86 -5.76 4.07
N HIS A 104 6.34 -6.25 5.20
CA HIS A 104 7.05 -7.19 6.06
C HIS A 104 7.51 -8.43 5.28
N LEU A 105 6.58 -9.08 4.57
CA LEU A 105 6.86 -10.29 3.79
C LEU A 105 7.86 -10.06 2.67
N MET A 106 8.05 -8.81 2.24
CA MET A 106 9.04 -8.41 1.26
C MET A 106 10.37 -8.06 1.91
N ARG A 107 10.36 -7.25 2.97
CA ARG A 107 11.54 -6.76 3.69
C ARG A 107 12.41 -7.88 4.24
N TYR A 108 11.77 -8.95 4.70
CA TYR A 108 12.45 -10.10 5.30
C TYR A 108 12.65 -11.27 4.31
N LYS A 109 12.40 -11.07 3.00
CA LYS A 109 12.86 -12.04 1.99
C LYS A 109 14.38 -12.07 1.98
N ARG A 110 14.95 -13.27 1.83
CA ARG A 110 16.41 -13.46 1.69
C ARG A 110 17.00 -12.65 0.53
N THR A 111 16.21 -12.39 -0.51
CA THR A 111 16.62 -11.65 -1.70
C THR A 111 16.35 -10.15 -1.62
N HIS A 112 15.83 -9.67 -0.49
CA HIS A 112 15.52 -8.25 -0.34
C HIS A 112 16.79 -7.43 -0.18
N ARG A 113 16.86 -6.36 -0.96
CA ARG A 113 17.82 -5.27 -0.81
C ARG A 113 17.02 -4.00 -1.05
N TYR A 114 17.24 -2.99 -0.20
CA TYR A 114 16.65 -1.67 -0.36
C TYR A 114 16.94 -1.12 -1.76
N ASP A 115 15.98 -0.38 -2.30
CA ASP A 115 16.02 0.18 -3.64
C ASP A 115 15.29 1.54 -3.64
N ALA A 116 15.89 2.57 -4.21
CA ALA A 116 15.34 3.92 -4.17
C ALA A 116 14.06 4.06 -5.04
N VAL A 117 13.96 3.29 -6.14
CA VAL A 117 12.73 3.24 -6.96
C VAL A 117 11.61 2.56 -6.18
N PHE A 118 11.94 1.54 -5.39
CA PHE A 118 11.00 0.95 -4.45
C PHE A 118 10.51 1.97 -3.41
N ALA A 119 11.42 2.72 -2.79
CA ALA A 119 11.08 3.74 -1.80
C ALA A 119 10.16 4.82 -2.38
N LEU A 120 10.50 5.35 -3.57
CA LEU A 120 9.64 6.28 -4.32
C LEU A 120 8.23 5.72 -4.49
N GLY A 121 8.13 4.47 -4.94
CA GLY A 121 6.85 3.81 -5.12
C GLY A 121 6.08 3.66 -3.82
N PHE A 122 6.72 3.22 -2.73
CA PHE A 122 6.08 3.09 -1.43
C PHE A 122 5.58 4.44 -0.90
N VAL A 123 6.42 5.48 -0.94
CA VAL A 123 6.05 6.84 -0.51
C VAL A 123 4.84 7.34 -1.30
N THR A 124 4.84 7.14 -2.62
CA THR A 124 3.70 7.49 -3.50
C THR A 124 2.41 6.79 -3.06
N VAL A 125 2.46 5.47 -2.82
CA VAL A 125 1.30 4.70 -2.36
C VAL A 125 0.81 5.20 -1.00
N TYR A 126 1.74 5.44 -0.07
CA TYR A 126 1.42 5.89 1.27
C TYR A 126 0.75 7.26 1.26
N ASP A 127 1.30 8.23 0.53
CA ASP A 127 0.77 9.59 0.50
C ASP A 127 -0.63 9.62 -0.14
N GLN A 128 -0.86 8.85 -1.21
CA GLN A 128 -2.19 8.71 -1.82
C GLN A 128 -3.19 7.98 -0.89
N LEU A 129 -2.73 6.94 -0.19
CA LEU A 129 -3.55 6.26 0.81
C LEU A 129 -3.99 7.23 1.91
N MET A 130 -3.06 8.04 2.40
CA MET A 130 -3.26 8.96 3.52
C MET A 130 -3.78 10.34 3.11
N GLU A 131 -4.04 10.57 1.82
CA GLU A 131 -4.68 11.80 1.34
C GLU A 131 -6.05 11.99 2.01
N GLY A 132 -6.31 13.19 2.55
CA GLY A 132 -7.53 13.49 3.29
C GLY A 132 -7.55 12.96 4.73
N TYR A 133 -6.41 12.49 5.26
CA TYR A 133 -6.28 12.23 6.69
C TYR A 133 -6.43 13.53 7.50
N PRO A 134 -7.10 13.55 8.67
CA PRO A 134 -7.46 14.80 9.35
C PRO A 134 -6.30 15.68 9.86
N SER A 135 -5.12 15.11 10.11
CA SER A 135 -3.93 15.82 10.61
C SER A 135 -2.70 15.40 9.80
N ASP A 136 -1.98 16.38 9.27
CA ASP A 136 -0.74 16.15 8.54
C ASP A 136 0.37 15.66 9.49
N GLU A 137 0.42 16.17 10.72
CA GLU A 137 1.36 15.73 11.75
C GLU A 137 1.15 14.24 12.09
N ASP A 138 -0.11 13.79 12.13
CA ASP A 138 -0.45 12.40 12.37
C ASP A 138 -0.11 11.52 11.17
N ARG A 139 -0.33 12.02 9.94
CA ARG A 139 0.10 11.32 8.74
C ARG A 139 1.60 11.07 8.74
N ASP A 140 2.39 12.06 9.13
CA ASP A 140 3.85 11.92 9.15
C ASP A 140 4.32 11.04 10.32
N ALA A 141 3.70 11.18 11.49
CA ALA A 141 3.98 10.31 12.64
C ALA A 141 3.62 8.83 12.36
N ILE A 142 2.53 8.57 11.65
CA ILE A 142 2.15 7.21 11.21
C ILE A 142 3.19 6.67 10.22
N PHE A 143 3.67 7.50 9.29
CA PHE A 143 4.69 7.08 8.32
C PHE A 143 5.98 6.66 9.03
N GLN A 144 6.45 7.50 9.96
CA GLN A 144 7.63 7.21 10.76
C GLN A 144 7.43 5.93 11.58
N ALA A 145 6.31 5.79 12.29
CA ALA A 145 6.01 4.59 13.07
C ALA A 145 5.94 3.32 12.20
N TYR A 146 5.39 3.43 10.99
CA TYR A 146 5.28 2.35 10.02
C TYR A 146 6.67 1.85 9.61
N ILE A 147 7.53 2.75 9.13
CA ILE A 147 8.85 2.37 8.59
C ILE A 147 9.78 1.91 9.71
N ASN A 148 9.74 2.56 10.87
CA ASN A 148 10.48 2.13 12.05
C ASN A 148 10.04 0.74 12.55
N ALA A 149 8.75 0.39 12.44
CA ALA A 149 8.28 -0.95 12.82
C ALA A 149 8.90 -2.07 11.97
N LEU A 150 9.30 -1.76 10.74
CA LEU A 150 10.01 -2.65 9.82
C LEU A 150 11.53 -2.63 10.01
N LYS A 151 12.05 -1.86 10.98
CA LYS A 151 13.48 -1.62 11.22
C LYS A 151 14.18 -1.00 10.00
N GLU A 152 13.53 -0.03 9.39
CA GLU A 152 14.07 0.78 8.29
C GLU A 152 14.07 2.26 8.66
N ASP A 153 14.73 3.10 7.87
CA ASP A 153 14.84 4.53 8.11
C ASP A 153 13.75 5.32 7.33
N PRO A 154 12.78 5.96 8.03
CA PRO A 154 11.78 6.78 7.37
C PRO A 154 12.37 7.97 6.61
N GLN A 155 13.48 8.55 7.08
CA GLN A 155 14.08 9.72 6.47
C GLN A 155 14.72 9.34 5.13
N GLN A 156 15.46 8.24 5.08
CA GLN A 156 16.01 7.68 3.85
C GLN A 156 14.94 7.50 2.76
N TYR A 157 13.77 6.95 3.12
CA TYR A 157 12.67 6.77 2.16
C TYR A 157 12.17 8.09 1.59
N ARG A 158 12.01 9.13 2.43
CA ARG A 158 11.52 10.45 2.01
C ARG A 158 12.56 11.17 1.15
N ASP A 159 13.82 11.15 1.56
CA ASP A 159 14.93 11.82 0.86
C ASP A 159 15.17 11.18 -0.51
N ASP A 160 15.27 9.85 -0.57
CA ASP A 160 15.49 9.15 -1.84
C ASP A 160 14.30 9.32 -2.78
N ALA A 161 13.06 9.24 -2.27
CA ALA A 161 11.88 9.53 -3.07
C ALA A 161 11.94 10.95 -3.64
N GLN A 162 12.21 11.96 -2.82
CA GLN A 162 12.31 13.35 -3.25
C GLN A 162 13.39 13.54 -4.32
N LYS A 163 14.59 12.98 -4.13
CA LYS A 163 15.68 13.06 -5.12
C LYS A 163 15.28 12.46 -6.47
N LEU A 164 14.65 11.28 -6.46
CA LEU A 164 14.16 10.65 -7.69
C LEU A 164 13.05 11.48 -8.33
N GLU A 165 12.16 12.09 -7.55
CA GLU A 165 11.11 12.96 -8.09
C GLU A 165 11.69 14.22 -8.75
N GLU A 166 12.65 14.89 -8.10
CA GLU A 166 13.33 16.07 -8.64
C GLU A 166 14.10 15.72 -9.92
N TRP A 167 14.82 14.61 -9.92
CA TRP A 167 15.48 14.11 -11.12
C TRP A 167 14.48 13.83 -12.23
N ALA A 168 13.40 13.12 -11.96
CA ALA A 168 12.39 12.76 -12.97
C ALA A 168 11.74 14.00 -13.61
N ARG A 169 11.43 15.03 -12.83
CA ARG A 169 10.87 16.31 -13.32
C ARG A 169 11.83 17.04 -14.26
N ALA A 170 13.14 16.83 -14.12
CA ALA A 170 14.15 17.39 -15.00
C ALA A 170 14.39 16.56 -16.28
N GLN A 171 13.75 15.39 -16.41
CA GLN A 171 13.94 14.52 -17.57
C GLN A 171 12.89 14.75 -18.66
N THR A 172 13.29 14.43 -19.89
CA THR A 172 12.43 14.14 -21.03
C THR A 172 12.31 12.63 -21.25
N SER A 173 11.34 12.20 -22.06
CA SER A 173 11.13 10.79 -22.42
C SER A 173 12.38 10.08 -22.96
N SER A 174 13.24 10.77 -23.72
CA SER A 174 14.50 10.20 -24.23
C SER A 174 15.57 10.14 -23.14
N SER A 175 15.78 11.24 -22.42
CA SER A 175 16.82 11.34 -21.40
C SER A 175 16.60 10.36 -20.23
N LEU A 176 15.33 10.03 -19.95
CA LEU A 176 14.93 9.08 -18.91
C LEU A 176 15.27 7.64 -19.28
N VAL A 177 15.13 7.25 -20.56
CA VAL A 177 15.50 5.89 -21.03
C VAL A 177 16.99 5.77 -21.34
N GLU A 178 17.67 6.89 -21.60
CA GLU A 178 19.11 6.98 -21.83
C GLU A 178 19.95 7.10 -20.54
N PHE A 179 19.33 6.90 -19.36
CA PHE A 179 20.04 6.88 -18.08
C PHE A 179 21.29 5.97 -18.04
N PRO A 180 21.37 4.81 -18.76
CA PRO A 180 22.57 3.97 -18.71
C PRO A 180 23.81 4.66 -19.31
N SER A 181 23.62 5.60 -20.23
CA SER A 181 24.70 6.32 -20.93
C SER A 181 25.10 7.62 -20.23
N ARG A 182 24.47 7.95 -19.11
CA ARG A 182 24.63 9.22 -18.39
C ARG A 182 25.20 9.00 -17.01
N ASP A 183 25.85 10.01 -16.46
CA ASP A 183 26.46 9.95 -15.14
C ASP A 183 25.79 10.94 -14.19
N GLY A 184 25.53 10.48 -12.97
CA GLY A 184 24.83 11.19 -11.92
C GLY A 184 24.46 10.24 -10.79
N GLU A 185 24.08 10.79 -9.64
CA GLU A 185 23.72 9.99 -8.45
C GLU A 185 22.54 9.07 -8.74
N ILE A 186 21.47 9.60 -9.35
CA ILE A 186 20.27 8.82 -9.69
C ILE A 186 20.55 7.82 -10.81
N GLU A 187 21.28 8.23 -11.84
CA GLU A 187 21.69 7.35 -12.94
C GLU A 187 22.51 6.17 -12.41
N ALA A 188 23.44 6.40 -11.48
CA ALA A 188 24.21 5.33 -10.84
C ALA A 188 23.32 4.37 -10.04
N MET A 189 22.32 4.88 -9.31
CA MET A 189 21.35 4.03 -8.61
C MET A 189 20.52 3.18 -9.60
N LEU A 190 20.02 3.77 -10.68
CA LEU A 190 19.27 3.05 -11.71
C LEU A 190 20.13 2.01 -12.43
N LYS A 191 21.43 2.29 -12.65
CA LYS A 191 22.39 1.31 -13.18
C LYS A 191 22.60 0.14 -12.22
N ASP A 192 22.80 0.38 -10.91
CA ASP A 192 22.89 -0.71 -9.91
C ASP A 192 21.60 -1.57 -9.90
N THR A 193 20.43 -0.93 -9.97
CA THR A 193 19.15 -1.65 -10.10
C THR A 193 19.10 -2.50 -11.37
N ALA A 194 19.50 -1.94 -12.53
CA ALA A 194 19.52 -2.65 -13.80
C ALA A 194 20.48 -3.85 -13.81
N GLU A 195 21.67 -3.69 -13.24
CA GLU A 195 22.67 -4.76 -13.08
C GLU A 195 22.16 -5.87 -12.18
N ARG A 196 21.53 -5.51 -11.04
CA ARG A 196 20.91 -6.48 -10.13
C ARG A 196 19.78 -7.26 -10.78
N ALA A 197 18.94 -6.58 -11.56
CA ALA A 197 17.80 -7.19 -12.26
C ALA A 197 18.21 -8.07 -13.44
N GLY A 198 19.26 -7.69 -14.17
CA GLY A 198 19.77 -8.44 -15.33
C GLY A 198 20.75 -9.56 -14.99
N GLY A 199 21.43 -9.48 -13.84
CA GLY A 199 22.40 -10.49 -13.39
C GLY A 199 21.77 -11.69 -12.68
N LYS A 200 22.63 -12.59 -12.15
CA LYS A 200 22.20 -13.63 -11.19
C LYS A 200 21.96 -13.07 -9.77
N GLY A 201 21.82 -11.75 -9.66
CA GLY A 201 21.68 -11.04 -8.41
C GLY A 201 20.34 -11.29 -7.74
N ASN A 202 20.27 -10.97 -6.45
CA ASN A 202 19.03 -10.98 -5.68
C ASN A 202 18.27 -9.67 -5.95
N PHE A 203 17.62 -9.55 -7.10
CA PHE A 203 16.64 -8.48 -7.32
C PHE A 203 15.25 -8.96 -6.89
N SER A 204 14.68 -8.29 -5.89
CA SER A 204 13.33 -8.58 -5.41
C SER A 204 12.33 -7.59 -5.98
N TYR A 205 11.84 -7.87 -7.18
CA TYR A 205 10.72 -7.12 -7.76
C TYR A 205 9.52 -7.04 -6.80
N SER A 206 8.85 -5.89 -6.79
CA SER A 206 7.64 -5.67 -6.01
C SER A 206 6.67 -4.75 -6.74
N ARG A 207 5.41 -4.74 -6.27
CA ARG A 207 4.41 -3.80 -6.80
C ARG A 207 4.80 -2.35 -6.55
N PHE A 208 5.42 -2.03 -5.42
CA PHE A 208 5.89 -0.67 -5.15
C PHE A 208 6.98 -0.27 -6.13
N PHE A 209 7.87 -1.18 -6.53
CA PHE A 209 8.84 -0.89 -7.59
C PHE A 209 8.13 -0.50 -8.91
N ALA A 210 7.07 -1.21 -9.30
CA ALA A 210 6.26 -0.85 -10.47
C ALA A 210 5.64 0.55 -10.34
N VAL A 211 5.08 0.87 -9.17
CA VAL A 211 4.52 2.21 -8.89
C VAL A 211 5.61 3.28 -8.96
N GLY A 212 6.81 3.00 -8.44
CA GLY A 212 7.96 3.89 -8.54
C GLY A 212 8.37 4.19 -9.99
N LEU A 213 8.42 3.15 -10.84
CA LEU A 213 8.69 3.34 -12.28
C LEU A 213 7.61 4.19 -12.95
N PHE A 214 6.34 3.93 -12.65
CA PHE A 214 5.25 4.72 -13.17
C PHE A 214 5.33 6.18 -12.69
N ARG A 215 5.70 6.39 -11.42
CA ARG A 215 5.87 7.73 -10.86
C ARG A 215 6.99 8.52 -11.55
N LEU A 216 8.10 7.87 -11.88
CA LEU A 216 9.18 8.49 -12.68
C LEU A 216 8.66 8.95 -14.05
N LEU A 217 7.92 8.08 -14.76
CA LEU A 217 7.35 8.39 -16.07
C LEU A 217 6.31 9.52 -15.99
N GLU A 218 5.47 9.52 -14.97
CA GLU A 218 4.47 10.54 -14.72
C GLU A 218 5.13 11.92 -14.54
N LEU A 219 6.15 11.99 -13.69
CA LEU A 219 6.86 13.24 -13.40
C LEU A 219 7.64 13.79 -14.60
N ALA A 220 8.13 12.92 -15.47
CA ALA A 220 8.78 13.29 -16.73
C ALA A 220 7.79 13.59 -17.87
N ASN A 221 6.46 13.53 -17.62
CA ASN A 221 5.41 13.62 -18.63
C ASN A 221 5.62 12.62 -19.80
N ALA A 222 6.07 11.41 -19.48
CA ALA A 222 6.51 10.39 -20.43
C ALA A 222 5.73 9.07 -20.29
N THR A 223 4.41 9.15 -20.07
CA THR A 223 3.53 8.00 -19.77
C THR A 223 3.17 7.14 -20.98
N GLU A 224 3.76 7.40 -22.15
CA GLU A 224 3.56 6.64 -23.37
C GLU A 224 4.02 5.17 -23.20
N PRO A 225 3.23 4.17 -23.66
CA PRO A 225 3.56 2.75 -23.49
C PRO A 225 4.94 2.34 -24.04
N THR A 226 5.39 3.02 -25.09
CA THR A 226 6.70 2.78 -25.73
C THR A 226 7.87 3.25 -24.88
N VAL A 227 7.69 4.30 -24.08
CA VAL A 227 8.72 4.80 -23.15
C VAL A 227 8.82 3.85 -21.97
N LEU A 228 7.69 3.38 -21.43
CA LEU A 228 7.68 2.36 -20.38
C LEU A 228 8.38 1.07 -20.83
N GLU A 229 8.12 0.62 -22.06
CA GLU A 229 8.80 -0.55 -22.64
C GLU A 229 10.32 -0.37 -22.70
N LYS A 230 10.80 0.77 -23.22
CA LYS A 230 12.23 1.10 -23.28
C LYS A 230 12.87 1.19 -21.90
N LEU A 231 12.19 1.82 -20.94
CA LEU A 231 12.66 1.94 -19.56
C LEU A 231 12.77 0.56 -18.89
N CYS A 232 11.76 -0.30 -19.07
CA CYS A 232 11.77 -1.67 -18.55
C CYS A 232 12.92 -2.47 -19.16
N ALA A 233 13.16 -2.34 -20.47
CA ALA A 233 14.28 -2.98 -21.15
C ALA A 233 15.63 -2.50 -20.60
N ALA A 234 15.81 -1.17 -20.43
CA ALA A 234 17.03 -0.59 -19.88
C ALA A 234 17.31 -1.03 -18.43
N LEU A 235 16.27 -1.28 -17.64
CA LEU A 235 16.37 -1.78 -16.27
C LEU A 235 16.41 -3.32 -16.16
N ASN A 236 16.35 -4.06 -17.27
CA ASN A 236 16.20 -5.52 -17.28
C ASN A 236 14.96 -6.03 -16.51
N ILE A 237 13.85 -5.29 -16.57
CA ILE A 237 12.60 -5.62 -15.87
C ILE A 237 11.55 -6.15 -16.86
N ASN A 238 10.80 -7.16 -16.42
CA ASN A 238 9.72 -7.73 -17.21
C ASN A 238 8.52 -6.76 -17.30
N LYS A 239 8.31 -6.14 -18.47
CA LYS A 239 7.18 -5.22 -18.71
C LYS A 239 5.82 -5.80 -18.35
N ARG A 240 5.54 -7.07 -18.68
CA ARG A 240 4.25 -7.72 -18.36
C ARG A 240 3.96 -7.75 -16.85
N SER A 241 5.00 -7.88 -16.03
CA SER A 241 4.87 -7.85 -14.58
C SER A 241 4.52 -6.45 -14.09
N VAL A 242 5.12 -5.42 -14.69
CA VAL A 242 4.82 -4.00 -14.42
C VAL A 242 3.38 -3.66 -14.81
N ASP A 243 2.97 -3.96 -16.04
CA ASP A 243 1.60 -3.68 -16.53
C ASP A 243 0.55 -4.29 -15.58
N ARG A 244 0.70 -5.57 -15.24
CA ARG A 244 -0.20 -6.28 -14.32
C ARG A 244 -0.27 -5.63 -12.94
N ASP A 245 0.88 -5.24 -12.38
CA ASP A 245 0.91 -4.64 -11.04
C ASP A 245 0.40 -3.19 -11.00
N LEU A 246 0.54 -2.45 -12.10
CA LEU A 246 -0.08 -1.12 -12.28
C LEU A 246 -1.60 -1.21 -12.40
N ASP A 247 -2.14 -2.22 -13.10
CA ASP A 247 -3.59 -2.45 -13.14
C ASP A 247 -4.15 -2.76 -11.75
N VAL A 248 -3.46 -3.61 -10.99
CA VAL A 248 -3.85 -3.91 -9.60
C VAL A 248 -3.79 -2.65 -8.72
N TYR A 249 -2.75 -1.84 -8.90
CA TYR A 249 -2.60 -0.58 -8.17
C TYR A 249 -3.74 0.39 -8.45
N ARG A 250 -4.07 0.61 -9.73
CA ARG A 250 -5.19 1.47 -10.15
C ARG A 250 -6.51 0.99 -9.54
N ASN A 251 -6.75 -0.32 -9.54
CA ASN A 251 -7.94 -0.90 -8.93
C ASN A 251 -7.99 -0.71 -7.40
N MET A 252 -6.83 -0.75 -6.72
CA MET A 252 -6.74 -0.48 -5.29
C MET A 252 -7.06 0.99 -4.98
N LEU A 253 -6.46 1.94 -5.70
CA LEU A 253 -6.73 3.36 -5.53
C LEU A 253 -8.20 3.72 -5.74
N SER A 254 -8.84 3.21 -6.80
CA SER A 254 -10.27 3.44 -7.07
C SER A 254 -11.16 3.00 -5.90
N LYS A 255 -10.82 1.89 -5.24
CA LYS A 255 -11.56 1.42 -4.05
C LYS A 255 -11.33 2.32 -2.83
N LEU A 256 -10.12 2.86 -2.67
CA LEU A 256 -9.81 3.79 -1.59
C LEU A 256 -10.56 5.11 -1.76
N VAL A 257 -10.61 5.65 -2.97
CA VAL A 257 -11.38 6.87 -3.27
C VAL A 257 -12.86 6.67 -2.92
N GLN A 258 -13.46 5.57 -3.37
CA GLN A 258 -14.85 5.22 -3.03
C GLN A 258 -15.06 5.08 -1.51
N ALA A 259 -14.13 4.45 -0.80
CA ALA A 259 -14.22 4.31 0.66
C ALA A 259 -14.10 5.66 1.40
N LYS A 260 -13.27 6.58 0.89
CA LYS A 260 -13.12 7.93 1.43
C LYS A 260 -14.38 8.76 1.24
N GLU A 261 -15.01 8.69 0.06
CA GLU A 261 -16.28 9.37 -0.22
C GLU A 261 -17.38 8.90 0.73
N LEU A 262 -17.51 7.58 0.91
CA LEU A 262 -18.48 6.99 1.86
C LEU A 262 -18.20 7.41 3.31
N LEU A 263 -16.93 7.50 3.72
CA LEU A 263 -16.56 7.97 5.05
C LEU A 263 -16.90 9.43 5.24
N LYS A 264 -16.60 10.29 4.25
CA LYS A 264 -16.91 11.71 4.29
C LYS A 264 -18.42 11.91 4.45
N GLU A 265 -19.23 11.23 3.64
CA GLU A 265 -20.68 11.26 3.79
C GLU A 265 -21.15 10.77 5.17
N TYR A 266 -20.54 9.71 5.70
CA TYR A 266 -20.89 9.20 7.02
C TYR A 266 -20.57 10.22 8.13
N VAL A 267 -19.38 10.83 8.08
CA VAL A 267 -18.96 11.86 9.04
C VAL A 267 -19.87 13.08 8.96
N ASP A 268 -20.22 13.53 7.75
CA ASP A 268 -21.10 14.68 7.56
C ASP A 268 -22.52 14.38 8.06
N ARG A 269 -23.03 13.17 7.82
CA ARG A 269 -24.32 12.71 8.40
C ARG A 269 -24.29 12.67 9.93
N GLU A 270 -23.21 12.17 10.53
CA GLU A 270 -23.10 12.10 11.98
C GLU A 270 -22.91 13.48 12.63
N LYS A 271 -22.20 14.41 11.97
CA LYS A 271 -22.12 15.82 12.39
C LYS A 271 -23.50 16.47 12.38
N LYS A 272 -24.25 16.34 11.28
CA LYS A 272 -25.62 16.86 11.16
C LYS A 272 -26.54 16.31 12.25
N LYS A 273 -26.50 14.99 12.51
CA LYS A 273 -27.28 14.39 13.60
C LYS A 273 -26.86 14.89 14.99
N ARG A 274 -25.58 15.20 15.20
CA ARG A 274 -25.10 15.77 16.48
C ARG A 274 -25.56 17.21 16.64
N GLU A 275 -25.51 17.99 15.58
CA GLU A 275 -26.03 19.37 15.54
C GLU A 275 -27.53 19.38 15.84
N GLU A 276 -28.33 18.58 15.14
CA GLU A 276 -29.78 18.44 15.37
C GLU A 276 -30.11 18.03 16.82
N ARG A 277 -29.34 17.10 17.41
CA ARG A 277 -29.51 16.71 18.81
C ARG A 277 -29.14 17.83 19.77
N SER A 278 -28.08 18.58 19.50
CA SER A 278 -27.66 19.72 20.32
C SER A 278 -28.64 20.89 20.25
N GLU A 279 -29.22 21.15 19.08
CA GLU A 279 -30.29 22.14 18.90
C GLU A 279 -31.56 21.71 19.62
N SER A 280 -31.94 20.44 19.51
CA SER A 280 -33.09 19.87 20.24
C SER A 280 -32.90 19.94 21.77
N GLN A 281 -31.69 19.67 22.27
CA GLN A 281 -31.36 19.82 23.68
C GLN A 281 -31.43 21.27 24.14
N ARG A 282 -30.85 22.21 23.38
CA ARG A 282 -30.95 23.65 23.67
C ARG A 282 -32.39 24.16 23.66
N ALA A 283 -33.21 23.70 22.71
CA ALA A 283 -34.63 24.04 22.64
C ALA A 283 -35.40 23.50 23.86
N ASN A 284 -35.15 22.25 24.26
CA ASN A 284 -35.77 21.65 25.44
C ASN A 284 -35.35 22.33 26.75
N GLU A 285 -34.07 22.74 26.87
CA GLU A 285 -33.58 23.52 28.02
C GLU A 285 -34.21 24.92 28.08
N ALA A 286 -34.37 25.59 26.93
CA ALA A 286 -35.04 26.88 26.85
C ALA A 286 -36.53 26.79 27.27
N ILE A 287 -37.25 25.77 26.82
CA ILE A 287 -38.66 25.52 27.20
C ILE A 287 -38.77 25.25 28.71
N LYS A 288 -37.88 24.44 29.28
CA LYS A 288 -37.88 24.14 30.72
C LYS A 288 -37.61 25.38 31.57
N LYS A 289 -36.76 26.31 31.09
CA LYS A 289 -36.48 27.57 31.76
C LYS A 289 -37.68 28.52 31.74
N CYS A 290 -38.46 28.56 30.64
CA CYS A 290 -39.67 29.36 30.56
C CYS A 290 -40.87 28.80 31.36
N LEU A 291 -40.90 27.49 31.63
CA LEU A 291 -41.96 26.83 32.41
C LEU A 291 -41.63 26.69 33.92
N GLY A 292 -40.46 27.16 34.35
CA GLY A 292 -39.93 26.99 35.70
C GLY A 292 -39.95 28.24 36.59
N GLU A 293 -40.69 29.28 36.22
CA GLU A 293 -40.99 30.43 37.08
C GLU A 293 -42.44 30.35 37.56
N TYR A 294 -42.67 29.67 38.69
CA TYR A 294 -43.81 29.84 39.58
C TYR A 294 -43.36 29.59 41.02
#